data_AF-A0A316WLT1-F1
#
_entry.id   AF-A0A316WLT1-F1
#
_cell.length_a   1.000
_cell.length_b   1.000
_cell.length_c   1.000
_cell.angle_alpha   90.00
_cell.angle_beta   90.00
_cell.angle_gamma   90.00
#
_symmetry.space_group_name_H-M   'P 1'
#
loop_
_entity.id
_entity.type
_entity.pdbx_description
1 polymer ?
#
loop_
_entity_poly.entity_id
_entity_poly.type
_entity_poly.pdbx_seq_one_letter_code
_entity_poly.pdbx_strand_id
1 'polypeptide(L)'
;MKYILLSTLVLFSCKGKEDKKTIEKKDSVAVVKNNEVASQENFDILKVLLDEEVGKEKPEEIDYKNYTVSFKNDDNPYTVTFQKIASDDFNNDGIMDYIVERNSEGMLGGNANTNSEILYIITGKDHRISQRHEIQASAPFSYNVVDGLSYEGGKLKASAMQNYRSYNKPIDSLESTELSFVYKDGNVYEESYLTSCALAKWKDKKIFNSATEHQRSIERHNYTETVEDKYTSDGFEASAELSGCDNLEIIFEGNYKIKDINPKSIEEKRKQFLSFLVKDTSVQKDLSVIQNYYLTHQPSEESVTVGNLSFYIFTHKNKGEVSFRLVMTENNNPKQEENWDIVTRKK
;
A
#
# COMPACT_ATOMS: atom_id res chain seq x y z
N MET A 1 22.46 -4.39 -43.02
CA MET A 1 22.89 -3.07 -42.52
C MET A 1 23.05 -2.16 -43.73
N LYS A 2 22.03 -1.36 -44.09
CA LYS A 2 21.60 -0.05 -43.56
C LYS A 2 22.49 1.12 -44.05
N TYR A 3 21.78 2.02 -44.75
CA TYR A 3 22.07 3.40 -45.18
C TYR A 3 22.85 3.61 -46.49
N ILE A 4 22.08 3.89 -47.55
CA ILE A 4 22.50 4.67 -48.71
C ILE A 4 21.83 6.05 -48.57
N LEU A 5 22.68 7.08 -48.64
CA LEU A 5 22.36 8.50 -48.64
C LEU A 5 21.50 8.87 -49.86
N LEU A 6 20.49 9.71 -49.64
CA LEU A 6 19.60 10.22 -50.67
C LEU A 6 20.32 11.23 -51.58
N SER A 7 20.09 11.06 -52.88
CA SER A 7 20.52 11.87 -54.01
C SER A 7 19.75 13.21 -54.12
N THR A 8 20.39 14.13 -54.84
CA THR A 8 20.02 15.51 -55.12
C THR A 8 19.23 15.70 -56.43
N LEU A 9 18.69 16.93 -56.62
CA LEU A 9 18.28 17.64 -57.87
C LEU A 9 16.90 17.29 -58.51
N VAL A 10 16.04 18.18 -59.05
CA VAL A 10 16.06 19.65 -59.29
C VAL A 10 14.71 20.22 -59.87
N LEU A 11 14.53 21.56 -59.72
CA LEU A 11 13.78 22.60 -60.51
C LEU A 11 12.25 22.60 -60.74
N PHE A 12 11.60 23.75 -60.48
CA PHE A 12 11.14 24.79 -61.46
C PHE A 12 10.41 25.93 -60.66
N SER A 13 11.01 27.10 -60.47
CA SER A 13 10.85 28.36 -61.24
C SER A 13 9.41 28.90 -61.38
N CYS A 14 9.10 30.02 -60.72
CA CYS A 14 8.68 31.28 -61.38
C CYS A 14 8.59 32.48 -60.39
N LYS A 15 9.58 33.37 -60.51
CA LYS A 15 9.49 34.84 -60.68
C LYS A 15 8.40 35.66 -59.95
N GLY A 16 8.87 36.68 -59.22
CA GLY A 16 8.16 37.95 -59.02
C GLY A 16 8.72 38.75 -57.84
N LYS A 17 9.45 39.84 -58.12
CA LYS A 17 10.21 40.68 -57.16
C LYS A 17 9.33 41.46 -56.20
N GLU A 18 9.86 41.65 -54.99
CA GLU A 18 9.49 42.71 -54.03
C GLU A 18 9.68 44.11 -54.62
N ASP A 19 8.78 45.03 -54.25
CA ASP A 19 9.13 46.43 -53.98
C ASP A 19 8.49 46.84 -52.66
N LYS A 20 9.35 47.19 -51.69
CA LYS A 20 8.99 47.77 -50.39
C LYS A 20 8.55 49.22 -50.56
N LYS A 21 7.45 49.60 -49.90
CA LYS A 21 7.35 50.91 -49.24
C LYS A 21 6.48 50.83 -47.99
N THR A 22 7.09 51.33 -46.93
CA THR A 22 6.69 51.52 -45.53
C THR A 22 5.31 52.19 -45.37
N ILE A 23 4.55 51.81 -44.35
CA ILE A 23 3.93 52.68 -43.33
C ILE A 23 3.23 51.81 -42.27
N GLU A 24 3.44 52.26 -41.02
CA GLU A 24 2.95 51.83 -39.72
C GLU A 24 1.59 51.12 -39.63
N LYS A 25 1.52 50.10 -38.76
CA LYS A 25 0.33 49.82 -37.94
C LYS A 25 0.73 49.17 -36.60
N LYS A 26 0.17 49.75 -35.54
CA LYS A 26 0.21 49.30 -34.14
C LYS A 26 -0.09 47.80 -34.04
N ASP A 27 0.78 47.06 -33.37
CA ASP A 27 0.40 45.82 -32.71
C ASP A 27 0.70 45.93 -31.22
N SER A 28 -0.39 45.77 -30.47
CA SER A 28 -0.46 45.70 -29.03
C SER A 28 0.54 44.70 -28.47
N VAL A 29 1.39 45.14 -27.55
CA VAL A 29 2.07 44.26 -26.61
C VAL A 29 0.99 43.63 -25.73
N ALA A 30 0.53 42.45 -26.13
CA ALA A 30 -0.14 41.55 -25.22
C ALA A 30 0.91 41.19 -24.17
N VAL A 31 0.76 41.77 -22.98
CA VAL A 31 1.46 41.35 -21.77
C VAL A 31 1.14 39.87 -21.62
N VAL A 32 2.08 39.02 -22.00
CA VAL A 32 2.12 37.63 -21.58
C VAL A 32 2.18 37.72 -20.07
N LYS A 33 1.04 37.48 -19.41
CA LYS A 33 1.03 37.08 -18.01
C LYS A 33 1.90 35.83 -17.96
N ASN A 34 3.15 36.01 -17.59
CA ASN A 34 3.86 34.96 -16.89
C ASN A 34 2.93 34.58 -15.75
N ASN A 35 2.36 33.39 -15.83
CA ASN A 35 1.87 32.74 -14.63
C ASN A 35 3.12 32.58 -13.78
N GLU A 36 3.28 33.51 -12.83
CA GLU A 36 4.14 33.32 -11.69
C GLU A 36 3.82 31.94 -11.15
N VAL A 37 4.81 31.05 -11.23
CA VAL A 37 4.86 29.87 -10.40
C VAL A 37 4.71 30.40 -8.98
N ALA A 38 3.56 30.13 -8.36
CA ALA A 38 3.28 30.54 -7.00
C ALA A 38 4.47 30.10 -6.14
N SER A 39 5.06 31.05 -5.42
CA SER A 39 6.20 30.82 -4.55
C SER A 39 5.89 29.70 -3.56
N GLN A 40 6.84 28.78 -3.46
CA GLN A 40 6.91 27.57 -2.62
C GLN A 40 6.72 27.79 -1.10
N GLU A 41 6.33 28.99 -0.65
CA GLU A 41 6.55 29.48 0.72
C GLU A 41 5.45 29.13 1.74
N ASN A 42 4.30 28.54 1.38
CA ASN A 42 3.18 28.40 2.33
C ASN A 42 2.53 27.01 2.43
N PHE A 43 3.18 25.93 1.97
CA PHE A 43 2.64 24.59 2.21
C PHE A 43 3.05 24.07 3.60
N ASP A 44 2.08 24.05 4.51
CA ASP A 44 2.22 23.51 5.86
C ASP A 44 1.56 22.13 5.94
N ILE A 45 2.36 21.08 5.81
CA ILE A 45 1.86 19.71 5.84
C ILE A 45 1.23 19.34 7.19
N LEU A 46 1.73 19.87 8.30
CA LEU A 46 1.22 19.53 9.63
C LEU A 46 -0.17 20.12 9.83
N LYS A 47 -0.40 21.34 9.32
CA LYS A 47 -1.74 21.93 9.27
C LYS A 47 -2.69 21.09 8.41
N VAL A 48 -2.26 20.61 7.25
CA VAL A 48 -3.10 19.76 6.37
C VAL A 48 -3.51 18.48 7.10
N LEU A 49 -2.57 17.78 7.73
CA LEU A 49 -2.85 16.55 8.47
C LEU A 49 -3.76 16.82 9.69
N LEU A 50 -3.55 17.94 10.39
CA LEU A 50 -4.41 18.34 11.51
C LEU A 50 -5.85 18.64 11.05
N ASP A 51 -6.02 19.36 9.94
CA ASP A 51 -7.34 19.65 9.37
C ASP A 51 -8.05 18.36 8.90
N GLU A 52 -7.31 17.39 8.37
CA GLU A 52 -7.83 16.06 8.02
C GLU A 52 -8.25 15.25 9.25
N GLU A 53 -7.47 15.28 10.34
CA GLU A 53 -7.81 14.63 11.62
C GLU A 53 -9.09 15.20 12.21
N VAL A 54 -9.28 16.52 12.14
CA VAL A 54 -10.53 17.19 12.56
C VAL A 54 -11.70 16.74 11.68
N GLY A 55 -11.49 16.67 10.37
CA GLY A 55 -12.48 16.17 9.41
C GLY A 55 -13.84 16.85 9.54
N LYS A 56 -14.87 16.09 9.93
CA LYS A 56 -16.24 16.57 10.21
C LYS A 56 -16.57 16.60 11.70
N GLU A 57 -15.65 16.15 12.55
CA GLU A 57 -15.87 16.08 13.97
C GLU A 57 -15.76 17.47 14.60
N LYS A 58 -16.34 17.62 15.80
CA LYS A 58 -16.25 18.87 16.57
C LYS A 58 -15.23 18.66 17.70
N PRO A 59 -13.96 19.04 17.50
CA PRO A 59 -12.96 18.94 18.55
C PRO A 59 -13.30 19.88 19.71
N GLU A 60 -12.76 19.56 20.88
CA GLU A 60 -12.79 20.41 22.06
C GLU A 60 -11.82 21.58 21.90
N GLU A 61 -10.62 21.31 21.40
CA GLU A 61 -9.56 22.29 21.20
C GLU A 61 -8.74 21.95 19.95
N ILE A 62 -8.30 22.98 19.22
CA ILE A 62 -7.34 22.86 18.12
C ILE A 62 -6.24 23.89 18.37
N ASP A 63 -4.99 23.44 18.46
CA ASP A 63 -3.80 24.27 18.57
C ASP A 63 -2.94 24.12 17.31
N TYR A 64 -3.12 25.05 16.37
CA TYR A 64 -2.34 25.11 15.13
C TYR A 64 -0.86 25.48 15.35
N LYS A 65 -0.47 26.00 16.52
CA LYS A 65 0.93 26.34 16.80
C LYS A 65 1.74 25.11 17.16
N ASN A 66 1.13 24.20 17.91
CA ASN A 66 1.75 22.93 18.33
C ASN A 66 1.28 21.73 17.48
N TYR A 67 0.37 21.95 16.54
CA TYR A 67 -0.26 20.94 15.68
C TYR A 67 -0.94 19.83 16.49
N THR A 68 -1.75 20.26 17.45
CA THR A 68 -2.47 19.39 18.38
C THR A 68 -3.98 19.59 18.27
N VAL A 69 -4.75 18.52 18.38
CA VAL A 69 -6.21 18.54 18.46
C VAL A 69 -6.69 17.63 19.57
N SER A 70 -7.64 18.09 20.38
CA SER A 70 -8.23 17.31 21.48
C SER A 70 -9.71 17.08 21.24
N PHE A 71 -10.16 15.86 21.55
CA PHE A 71 -11.54 15.42 21.41
C PHE A 71 -12.06 15.00 22.77
N LYS A 72 -13.22 15.54 23.14
CA LYS A 72 -13.85 15.30 24.43
C LYS A 72 -14.34 13.85 24.62
N ASN A 73 -14.79 13.22 23.52
CA ASN A 73 -15.38 11.88 23.40
C ASN A 73 -15.88 11.30 24.74
N ASP A 74 -17.20 11.36 24.97
CA ASP A 74 -17.86 11.37 26.30
C ASP A 74 -17.29 10.45 27.40
N ASP A 75 -16.72 9.29 27.05
CA ASP A 75 -16.08 8.36 28.00
C ASP A 75 -14.55 8.17 27.79
N ASN A 76 -13.99 8.62 26.67
CA ASN A 76 -12.60 8.38 26.23
C ASN A 76 -12.00 9.60 25.53
N PRO A 77 -11.74 10.71 26.23
CA PRO A 77 -11.08 11.85 25.63
C PRO A 77 -9.70 11.45 25.11
N TYR A 78 -9.33 12.01 23.97
CA TYR A 78 -8.02 11.78 23.37
C TYR A 78 -7.50 13.04 22.70
N THR A 79 -6.18 13.13 22.61
CA THR A 79 -5.45 14.20 21.96
C THR A 79 -4.59 13.60 20.86
N VAL A 80 -4.50 14.27 19.72
CA VAL A 80 -3.63 13.91 18.60
C VAL A 80 -2.65 15.05 18.37
N THR A 81 -1.37 14.72 18.20
CA THR A 81 -0.30 15.66 17.88
C THR A 81 0.46 15.19 16.66
N PHE A 82 0.79 16.11 15.76
CA PHE A 82 1.61 15.85 14.59
C PHE A 82 2.98 16.50 14.73
N GLN A 83 4.04 15.71 14.54
CA GLN A 83 5.42 16.20 14.59
C GLN A 83 6.15 15.85 13.29
N LYS A 84 6.70 16.85 12.61
CA LYS A 84 7.56 16.60 11.45
C LYS A 84 8.89 16.01 11.89
N ILE A 85 9.23 14.84 11.36
CA ILE A 85 10.54 14.19 11.55
C ILE A 85 11.52 14.70 10.49
N ALA A 86 11.10 14.69 9.22
CA ALA A 86 11.95 15.05 8.09
C ALA A 86 11.16 15.65 6.93
N SER A 87 11.91 16.30 6.04
CA SER A 87 11.44 16.76 4.73
C SER A 87 12.56 16.56 3.71
N ASP A 88 12.26 15.87 2.62
CA ASP A 88 13.20 15.60 1.51
C ASP A 88 12.39 15.36 0.23
N ASP A 89 13.03 15.24 -0.93
CA ASP A 89 12.38 14.83 -2.19
C ASP A 89 12.54 13.30 -2.37
N PHE A 90 11.61 12.52 -1.81
CA PHE A 90 11.78 11.06 -1.73
C PHE A 90 11.64 10.39 -3.10
N ASN A 91 10.78 10.93 -3.97
CA ASN A 91 10.50 10.37 -5.29
C ASN A 91 11.31 11.03 -6.43
N ASN A 92 12.13 12.05 -6.13
CA ASN A 92 12.95 12.84 -7.05
C ASN A 92 12.14 13.59 -8.13
N ASP A 93 10.94 14.04 -7.80
CA ASP A 93 10.09 14.82 -8.72
C ASP A 93 10.24 16.35 -8.59
N GLY A 94 11.10 16.79 -7.67
CA GLY A 94 11.36 18.20 -7.37
C GLY A 94 10.37 18.82 -6.37
N ILE A 95 9.44 18.05 -5.82
CA ILE A 95 8.47 18.47 -4.80
C ILE A 95 8.92 17.93 -3.43
N MET A 96 8.77 18.75 -2.40
CA MET A 96 9.12 18.36 -1.04
C MET A 96 8.10 17.36 -0.48
N ASP A 97 8.60 16.24 0.01
CA ASP A 97 7.88 15.20 0.74
C ASP A 97 8.19 15.28 2.23
N TYR A 98 7.43 14.54 3.04
CA TYR A 98 7.49 14.65 4.50
C TYR A 98 7.40 13.31 5.20
N ILE A 99 8.18 13.16 6.27
CA ILE A 99 7.96 12.13 7.29
C ILE A 99 7.40 12.81 8.53
N VAL A 100 6.23 12.38 8.97
CA VAL A 100 5.50 12.95 10.11
C VAL A 100 5.18 11.84 11.10
N GLU A 101 5.43 12.07 12.37
CA GLU A 101 4.91 11.25 13.45
C GLU A 101 3.53 11.77 13.85
N ARG A 102 2.53 10.89 13.86
CA ARG A 102 1.20 11.14 14.43
C ARG A 102 1.15 10.41 15.76
N ASN A 103 1.04 11.15 16.85
CA ASN A 103 0.91 10.60 18.20
C ASN A 103 -0.50 10.85 18.73
N SER A 104 -1.08 9.85 19.38
CA SER A 104 -2.37 9.92 20.07
C SER A 104 -2.21 9.53 21.54
N GLU A 105 -2.75 10.35 22.42
CA GLU A 105 -2.76 10.14 23.87
C GLU A 105 -4.19 10.13 24.39
N GLY A 106 -4.49 9.27 25.37
CA GLY A 106 -5.85 9.07 25.90
C GLY A 106 -6.04 7.68 26.53
N MET A 107 -7.28 7.33 26.88
CA MET A 107 -7.56 6.01 27.46
C MET A 107 -7.20 4.90 26.46
N LEU A 108 -6.61 3.79 26.95
CA LEU A 108 -6.03 2.76 26.08
C LEU A 108 -5.03 3.34 25.07
N GLY A 109 -4.33 4.42 25.40
CA GLY A 109 -3.30 4.95 24.53
C GLY A 109 -3.79 5.90 23.43
N GLY A 110 -4.94 6.54 23.59
CA GLY A 110 -5.43 7.57 22.67
C GLY A 110 -6.65 7.11 21.89
N ASN A 111 -6.69 7.42 20.58
CA ASN A 111 -7.65 6.79 19.71
C ASN A 111 -7.46 5.27 19.82
N ALA A 112 -8.50 4.55 20.23
CA ALA A 112 -8.45 3.20 20.83
C ALA A 112 -7.68 2.12 20.03
N ASN A 113 -7.31 2.40 18.78
CA ASN A 113 -6.64 1.49 17.88
C ASN A 113 -5.21 1.90 17.47
N THR A 114 -4.76 3.14 17.77
CA THR A 114 -3.43 3.64 17.38
C THR A 114 -2.90 4.66 18.40
N ASN A 115 -1.76 4.36 19.03
CA ASN A 115 -1.00 5.32 19.84
C ASN A 115 -0.06 6.19 19.00
N SER A 116 0.66 5.58 18.07
CA SER A 116 1.67 6.28 17.28
C SER A 116 1.80 5.64 15.90
N GLU A 117 1.90 6.49 14.89
CA GLU A 117 2.07 6.15 13.47
C GLU A 117 3.14 7.05 12.86
N ILE A 118 3.96 6.46 12.00
CA ILE A 118 4.88 7.21 11.15
C ILE A 118 4.25 7.29 9.76
N LEU A 119 4.07 8.51 9.29
CA LEU A 119 3.45 8.83 8.01
C LEU A 119 4.53 9.28 7.03
N TYR A 120 4.69 8.55 5.93
CA TYR A 120 5.39 9.03 4.74
C TYR A 120 4.37 9.68 3.81
N ILE A 121 4.54 10.97 3.57
CA ILE A 121 3.65 11.78 2.75
C ILE A 121 4.39 12.18 1.48
N ILE A 122 3.93 11.68 0.34
CA ILE A 122 4.42 12.08 -0.98
C ILE A 122 3.53 13.18 -1.52
N THR A 123 4.11 14.35 -1.76
CA THR A 123 3.38 15.54 -2.18
C THR A 123 3.33 15.59 -3.70
N GLY A 124 2.12 15.71 -4.25
CA GLY A 124 1.91 15.93 -5.68
C GLY A 124 1.93 17.41 -6.05
N LYS A 125 1.73 17.67 -7.35
CA LYS A 125 1.50 19.01 -7.87
C LYS A 125 0.35 19.70 -7.14
N ASP A 126 0.42 21.02 -7.06
CA ASP A 126 -0.53 21.88 -6.34
C ASP A 126 -0.61 21.59 -4.82
N HIS A 127 0.45 21.01 -4.25
CA HIS A 127 0.58 20.76 -2.81
C HIS A 127 -0.54 19.89 -2.23
N ARG A 128 -0.93 18.84 -2.97
CA ARG A 128 -1.87 17.82 -2.49
C ARG A 128 -1.13 16.56 -2.12
N ILE A 129 -1.61 15.83 -1.13
CA ILE A 129 -1.08 14.50 -0.81
C ILE A 129 -1.38 13.57 -1.99
N SER A 130 -0.33 13.06 -2.63
CA SER A 130 -0.43 12.14 -3.77
C SER A 130 -0.37 10.68 -3.33
N GLN A 131 0.45 10.39 -2.32
CA GLN A 131 0.58 9.08 -1.69
C GLN A 131 0.78 9.25 -0.20
N ARG A 132 0.29 8.26 0.56
CA ARG A 132 0.50 8.14 2.00
C ARG A 132 0.88 6.70 2.28
N HIS A 133 1.95 6.51 3.03
CA HIS A 133 2.31 5.21 3.60
C HIS A 133 2.36 5.33 5.12
N GLU A 134 1.84 4.31 5.79
CA GLU A 134 1.69 4.29 7.23
C GLU A 134 2.51 3.13 7.80
N ILE A 135 3.27 3.42 8.86
CA ILE A 135 3.97 2.42 9.66
C ILE A 135 3.42 2.54 11.07
N GLN A 136 2.92 1.44 11.62
CA GLN A 136 2.46 1.43 13.01
C GLN A 136 3.69 1.52 13.91
N ALA A 137 3.82 2.61 14.65
CA ALA A 137 4.89 2.73 15.64
C ALA A 137 4.46 2.12 16.98
N SER A 138 3.22 2.38 17.42
CA SER A 138 2.72 1.80 18.68
C SER A 138 1.20 1.73 18.71
N ALA A 139 0.65 0.69 19.34
CA ALA A 139 -0.74 0.59 19.77
C ALA A 139 -0.80 -0.32 21.01
N PRO A 140 -1.91 -0.37 21.77
CA PRO A 140 -1.99 -1.20 22.98
C PRO A 140 -1.78 -2.69 22.71
N PHE A 141 -2.13 -3.14 21.50
CA PHE A 141 -2.03 -4.52 21.07
C PHE A 141 -1.20 -4.66 19.79
N SER A 142 -0.37 -3.67 19.45
CA SER A 142 0.63 -3.85 18.40
C SER A 142 1.64 -4.92 18.83
N TYR A 143 2.28 -5.60 17.88
CA TYR A 143 3.36 -6.54 18.20
C TYR A 143 4.64 -5.82 18.60
N ASN A 144 4.87 -4.63 18.05
CA ASN A 144 6.09 -3.86 18.24
C ASN A 144 5.77 -2.48 18.79
N VAL A 145 6.71 -1.92 19.54
CA VAL A 145 6.82 -0.49 19.83
C VAL A 145 8.06 0.01 19.09
N VAL A 146 7.88 0.98 18.21
CA VAL A 146 8.93 1.62 17.42
C VAL A 146 9.20 3.01 17.99
N ASP A 147 10.46 3.32 18.27
CA ASP A 147 10.91 4.60 18.82
C ASP A 147 12.30 4.99 18.28
N GLY A 148 12.92 6.01 18.88
CA GLY A 148 14.29 6.41 18.52
C GLY A 148 14.43 6.94 17.10
N LEU A 149 13.38 7.54 16.56
CA LEU A 149 13.28 7.95 15.16
C LEU A 149 14.36 8.97 14.79
N SER A 150 15.13 8.65 13.75
CA SER A 150 16.13 9.56 13.19
C SER A 150 16.20 9.43 11.67
N TYR A 151 16.22 10.55 10.95
CA TYR A 151 16.30 10.57 9.50
C TYR A 151 17.65 11.08 9.03
N GLU A 152 18.38 10.25 8.28
CA GLU A 152 19.69 10.62 7.73
C GLU A 152 19.95 9.84 6.43
N GLY A 153 20.42 10.55 5.39
CA GLY A 153 20.86 9.92 4.15
C GLY A 153 19.77 9.16 3.40
N GLY A 154 18.55 9.72 3.35
CA GLY A 154 17.43 9.09 2.64
C GLY A 154 16.70 8.00 3.43
N LYS A 155 17.06 7.79 4.69
CA LYS A 155 16.59 6.65 5.49
C LYS A 155 16.08 7.10 6.85
N LEU A 156 14.94 6.54 7.27
CA LEU A 156 14.44 6.65 8.63
C LEU A 156 14.91 5.45 9.44
N LYS A 157 15.79 5.67 10.41
CA LYS A 157 16.22 4.67 11.39
C LYS A 157 15.33 4.74 12.61
N ALA A 158 15.09 3.58 13.21
CA ALA A 158 14.30 3.44 14.42
C ALA A 158 14.77 2.22 15.22
N SER A 159 14.49 2.20 16.52
CA SER A 159 14.55 0.98 17.30
C SER A 159 13.14 0.38 17.40
N ALA A 160 13.05 -0.94 17.37
CA ALA A 160 11.81 -1.67 17.60
C ALA A 160 12.01 -2.62 18.76
N MET A 161 11.02 -2.70 19.65
CA MET A 161 10.99 -3.63 20.78
C MET A 161 9.66 -4.39 20.79
N GLN A 162 9.68 -5.64 21.25
CA GLN A 162 8.46 -6.40 21.50
C GLN A 162 7.52 -5.62 22.42
N ASN A 163 6.23 -5.53 22.07
CA ASN A 163 5.24 -4.89 22.91
C ASN A 163 4.91 -5.79 24.11
N TYR A 164 5.20 -5.31 25.32
CA TYR A 164 4.96 -6.02 26.57
C TYR A 164 3.49 -6.45 26.81
N ARG A 165 2.53 -5.82 26.13
CA ARG A 165 1.11 -6.17 26.20
C ARG A 165 0.74 -7.35 25.30
N SER A 166 1.45 -7.52 24.20
CA SER A 166 1.25 -8.58 23.21
C SER A 166 2.10 -9.80 23.53
N TYR A 167 3.31 -9.56 24.05
CA TYR A 167 4.25 -10.59 24.47
C TYR A 167 4.15 -10.77 25.98
N ASN A 168 3.57 -11.91 26.42
CA ASN A 168 3.44 -12.26 27.83
C ASN A 168 4.80 -12.67 28.44
N LYS A 169 5.74 -11.71 28.51
CA LYS A 169 7.10 -11.85 29.02
C LYS A 169 7.44 -10.65 29.93
N PRO A 170 8.37 -10.80 30.89
CA PRO A 170 8.88 -9.67 31.67
C PRO A 170 9.53 -8.60 30.77
N ILE A 171 9.44 -7.32 31.16
CA ILE A 171 9.98 -6.19 30.38
C ILE A 171 11.46 -6.39 30.05
N ASP A 172 12.25 -6.83 31.03
CA ASP A 172 13.69 -7.06 30.92
C ASP A 172 14.06 -8.23 29.99
N SER A 173 13.06 -8.98 29.53
CA SER A 173 13.18 -10.12 28.61
C SER A 173 12.60 -9.83 27.23
N LEU A 174 12.12 -8.62 26.98
CA LEU A 174 11.63 -8.21 25.67
C LEU A 174 12.81 -8.04 24.72
N GLU A 175 12.63 -8.55 23.51
CA GLU A 175 13.63 -8.46 22.46
C GLU A 175 13.53 -7.10 21.75
N SER A 176 14.65 -6.62 21.24
CA SER A 176 14.74 -5.39 20.44
C SER A 176 15.62 -5.59 19.20
N THR A 177 15.36 -4.78 18.18
CA THR A 177 16.13 -4.73 16.94
C THR A 177 16.13 -3.32 16.38
N GLU A 178 17.11 -2.99 15.55
CA GLU A 178 17.10 -1.76 14.77
C GLU A 178 16.36 -1.99 13.45
N LEU A 179 15.60 -0.98 13.02
CA LEU A 179 14.89 -0.92 11.75
C LEU A 179 15.42 0.25 10.92
N SER A 180 15.36 0.10 9.60
CA SER A 180 15.72 1.16 8.65
C SER A 180 14.70 1.17 7.52
N PHE A 181 14.01 2.29 7.34
CA PHE A 181 12.98 2.47 6.31
C PHE A 181 13.47 3.37 5.20
N VAL A 182 13.15 3.01 3.96
CA VAL A 182 13.50 3.76 2.76
C VAL A 182 12.30 3.86 1.82
N TYR A 183 12.07 5.03 1.23
CA TYR A 183 11.11 5.17 0.14
C TYR A 183 11.77 4.76 -1.18
N LYS A 184 11.15 3.82 -1.90
CA LYS A 184 11.67 3.27 -3.15
C LYS A 184 10.53 2.70 -3.99
N ASP A 185 10.60 2.86 -5.31
CA ASP A 185 9.67 2.25 -6.27
C ASP A 185 8.18 2.52 -5.96
N GLY A 186 7.87 3.70 -5.43
CA GLY A 186 6.50 4.11 -5.10
C GLY A 186 5.96 3.57 -3.78
N ASN A 187 6.83 3.07 -2.89
CA ASN A 187 6.42 2.53 -1.59
C ASN A 187 7.52 2.75 -0.53
N VAL A 188 7.21 2.52 0.74
CA VAL A 188 8.20 2.51 1.83
C VAL A 188 8.60 1.08 2.13
N TYR A 189 9.87 0.80 2.38
CA TYR A 189 10.32 -0.54 2.73
C TYR A 189 11.22 -0.50 3.96
N GLU A 190 11.00 -1.43 4.88
CA GLU A 190 12.06 -1.79 5.81
C GLU A 190 13.19 -2.51 5.02
N GLU A 191 14.43 -2.07 5.16
CA GLU A 191 15.52 -2.46 4.26
C GLU A 191 15.80 -3.97 4.28
N SER A 192 15.70 -4.62 5.45
CA SER A 192 15.94 -6.05 5.57
C SER A 192 14.89 -6.88 4.83
N TYR A 193 13.65 -6.39 4.70
CA TYR A 193 12.60 -7.03 3.88
C TYR A 193 13.09 -7.25 2.44
N LEU A 194 13.66 -6.22 1.80
CA LEU A 194 14.05 -6.22 0.39
C LEU A 194 15.05 -7.34 0.05
N THR A 195 15.89 -7.73 1.00
CA THR A 195 16.96 -8.72 0.80
C THR A 195 16.63 -10.08 1.43
N SER A 196 15.84 -10.09 2.50
CA SER A 196 15.65 -11.29 3.31
C SER A 196 14.37 -12.04 2.97
N CYS A 197 13.27 -11.38 2.62
CA CYS A 197 11.98 -12.05 2.45
C CYS A 197 11.81 -12.73 1.08
N ALA A 198 11.12 -13.88 1.07
CA ALA A 198 10.69 -14.53 -0.16
C ALA A 198 9.73 -13.64 -0.97
N LEU A 199 8.77 -12.97 -0.31
CA LEU A 199 7.85 -12.05 -0.98
C LEU A 199 8.61 -10.92 -1.70
N ALA A 200 9.65 -10.36 -1.09
CA ALA A 200 10.48 -9.33 -1.71
C ALA A 200 11.06 -9.78 -3.06
N LYS A 201 11.41 -11.06 -3.17
CA LYS A 201 11.98 -11.73 -4.35
C LYS A 201 10.93 -12.26 -5.31
N TRP A 202 9.65 -12.14 -4.99
CA TRP A 202 8.55 -12.56 -5.85
C TRP A 202 8.56 -11.76 -7.15
N LYS A 203 8.60 -12.48 -8.26
CA LYS A 203 8.76 -11.89 -9.60
C LYS A 203 7.49 -11.16 -10.03
N ASP A 204 7.66 -9.97 -10.62
CA ASP A 204 6.60 -9.16 -11.22
C ASP A 204 5.50 -8.68 -10.25
N LYS A 205 5.57 -9.06 -8.96
CA LYS A 205 4.65 -8.66 -7.88
C LYS A 205 3.18 -8.75 -8.29
N LYS A 206 2.82 -9.77 -9.06
CA LYS A 206 1.49 -9.95 -9.62
C LYS A 206 0.91 -11.31 -9.25
N ILE A 207 -0.34 -11.32 -8.81
CA ILE A 207 -1.08 -12.52 -8.46
C ILE A 207 -1.92 -12.97 -9.64
N PHE A 208 -2.78 -12.10 -10.19
CA PHE A 208 -3.62 -12.40 -11.35
C PHE A 208 -2.91 -12.06 -12.66
N ASN A 209 -2.91 -12.99 -13.61
CA ASN A 209 -2.31 -12.73 -14.92
C ASN A 209 -3.03 -11.59 -15.65
N SER A 210 -4.34 -11.46 -15.46
CA SER A 210 -5.21 -10.48 -16.13
C SER A 210 -5.83 -9.45 -15.19
N ALA A 211 -5.12 -9.07 -14.12
CA ALA A 211 -5.60 -8.06 -13.15
C ALA A 211 -6.08 -6.76 -13.82
N THR A 212 -7.26 -6.28 -13.41
CA THR A 212 -7.83 -4.98 -13.82
C THR A 212 -7.35 -3.84 -12.91
N GLU A 213 -7.07 -4.13 -11.65
CA GLU A 213 -6.44 -3.22 -10.69
C GLU A 213 -5.29 -3.97 -10.01
N HIS A 214 -4.23 -3.23 -9.69
CA HIS A 214 -3.04 -3.74 -9.02
C HIS A 214 -2.55 -2.68 -8.02
N GLN A 215 -2.33 -3.07 -6.77
CA GLN A 215 -1.84 -2.20 -5.71
C GLN A 215 -0.78 -2.92 -4.88
N ARG A 216 0.18 -2.13 -4.38
CA ARG A 216 1.21 -2.57 -3.44
C ARG A 216 1.16 -1.64 -2.25
N SER A 217 1.26 -2.19 -1.05
CA SER A 217 1.30 -1.43 0.20
C SER A 217 2.28 -2.08 1.17
N ILE A 218 2.36 -1.57 2.39
CA ILE A 218 3.08 -2.19 3.51
C ILE A 218 2.08 -2.56 4.59
N GLU A 219 2.22 -3.78 5.09
CA GLU A 219 1.57 -4.23 6.30
C GLU A 219 2.18 -3.47 7.49
N ARG A 220 1.31 -2.75 8.20
CA ARG A 220 1.72 -1.71 9.15
C ARG A 220 2.40 -2.28 10.40
N HIS A 221 2.22 -3.55 10.74
CA HIS A 221 2.77 -4.17 11.95
C HIS A 221 4.10 -4.91 11.75
N ASN A 222 4.26 -5.65 10.66
CA ASN A 222 5.40 -6.51 10.34
C ASN A 222 6.36 -5.89 9.32
N TYR A 223 5.96 -4.75 8.75
CA TYR A 223 6.73 -3.97 7.80
C TYR A 223 7.12 -4.82 6.56
N THR A 224 6.19 -5.66 6.13
CA THR A 224 6.29 -6.47 4.93
C THR A 224 5.35 -5.93 3.86
N GLU A 225 5.68 -6.11 2.59
CA GLU A 225 4.77 -5.72 1.51
C GLU A 225 3.46 -6.52 1.52
N THR A 226 2.36 -5.87 1.15
CA THR A 226 1.15 -6.53 0.68
C THR A 226 0.97 -6.24 -0.80
N VAL A 227 0.52 -7.24 -1.55
CA VAL A 227 0.20 -7.14 -2.97
C VAL A 227 -1.28 -7.45 -3.14
N GLU A 228 -2.01 -6.55 -3.77
CA GLU A 228 -3.44 -6.69 -4.00
C GLU A 228 -3.74 -6.61 -5.49
N ASP A 229 -4.41 -7.62 -6.03
CA ASP A 229 -4.92 -7.62 -7.39
C ASP A 229 -6.45 -7.74 -7.37
N LYS A 230 -7.11 -7.03 -8.30
CA LYS A 230 -8.53 -7.27 -8.60
C LYS A 230 -8.72 -7.67 -10.04
N TYR A 231 -9.77 -8.43 -10.27
CA TYR A 231 -10.26 -8.84 -11.57
C TYR A 231 -11.76 -8.63 -11.63
N THR A 232 -12.24 -7.98 -12.68
CA THR A 232 -13.67 -7.75 -12.90
C THR A 232 -14.08 -8.19 -14.30
N SER A 233 -15.19 -8.92 -14.39
CA SER A 233 -15.84 -9.33 -15.63
C SER A 233 -17.35 -9.38 -15.45
N ASP A 234 -18.10 -9.56 -16.55
CA ASP A 234 -19.57 -9.60 -16.51
C ASP A 234 -20.09 -10.71 -15.58
N GLY A 235 -20.58 -10.31 -14.41
CA GLY A 235 -21.19 -11.19 -13.42
C GLY A 235 -20.21 -11.94 -12.51
N PHE A 236 -18.91 -11.60 -12.56
CA PHE A 236 -17.89 -12.17 -11.68
C PHE A 236 -16.82 -11.14 -11.32
N GLU A 237 -16.57 -10.98 -10.03
CA GLU A 237 -15.52 -10.17 -9.45
C GLU A 237 -14.62 -11.06 -8.60
N ALA A 238 -13.31 -10.85 -8.67
CA ALA A 238 -12.35 -11.51 -7.83
C ALA A 238 -11.31 -10.52 -7.29
N SER A 239 -10.83 -10.79 -6.09
CA SER A 239 -9.68 -10.12 -5.49
C SER A 239 -8.69 -11.16 -4.98
N ALA A 240 -7.43 -10.76 -4.92
CA ALA A 240 -6.40 -11.53 -4.27
C ALA A 240 -5.50 -10.60 -3.45
N GLU A 241 -5.14 -11.03 -2.25
CA GLU A 241 -4.14 -10.37 -1.41
C GLU A 241 -3.02 -11.38 -1.14
N LEU A 242 -1.77 -11.00 -1.41
CA LEU A 242 -0.55 -11.75 -1.09
C LEU A 242 0.23 -10.97 -0.04
N SER A 243 0.57 -11.63 1.06
CA SER A 243 1.28 -11.05 2.20
C SER A 243 2.31 -12.02 2.81
N GLY A 244 3.08 -11.53 3.78
CA GLY A 244 4.08 -12.30 4.51
C GLY A 244 5.54 -11.98 4.17
N CYS A 245 6.46 -12.79 4.69
CA CYS A 245 7.90 -12.67 4.45
C CYS A 245 8.44 -13.90 3.74
N ASP A 246 8.77 -14.97 4.47
CA ASP A 246 9.15 -16.27 3.87
C ASP A 246 7.99 -17.25 3.84
N ASN A 247 7.17 -17.24 4.89
CA ASN A 247 5.85 -17.85 4.87
C ASN A 247 4.91 -16.89 4.15
N LEU A 248 4.35 -17.34 3.03
CA LEU A 248 3.52 -16.52 2.16
C LEU A 248 2.06 -16.92 2.34
N GLU A 249 1.20 -15.95 2.55
CA GLU A 249 -0.25 -16.16 2.58
C GLU A 249 -0.88 -15.49 1.37
N ILE A 250 -1.79 -16.20 0.70
CA ILE A 250 -2.61 -15.67 -0.38
C ILE A 250 -4.07 -15.91 -0.05
N ILE A 251 -4.83 -14.82 -0.04
CA ILE A 251 -6.28 -14.83 0.16
C ILE A 251 -6.92 -14.49 -1.17
N PHE A 252 -7.67 -15.41 -1.73
CA PHE A 252 -8.49 -15.18 -2.92
C PHE A 252 -9.94 -15.05 -2.52
N GLU A 253 -10.62 -14.01 -3.00
CA GLU A 253 -12.06 -13.87 -2.90
C GLU A 253 -12.69 -13.83 -4.29
N GLY A 254 -13.85 -14.47 -4.45
CA GLY A 254 -14.59 -14.52 -5.69
C GLY A 254 -16.08 -14.39 -5.48
N ASN A 255 -16.70 -13.39 -6.09
CA ASN A 255 -18.11 -13.03 -5.92
C ASN A 255 -18.88 -13.28 -7.22
N TYR A 256 -19.96 -14.06 -7.13
CA TYR A 256 -20.85 -14.36 -8.26
C TYR A 256 -22.27 -13.88 -7.99
N LYS A 257 -22.83 -13.14 -8.95
CA LYS A 257 -24.27 -12.84 -8.95
C LYS A 257 -25.03 -14.09 -9.39
N ILE A 258 -25.85 -14.66 -8.50
CA ILE A 258 -26.64 -15.87 -8.77
C ILE A 258 -28.09 -15.70 -8.34
N LYS A 259 -29.02 -16.24 -9.14
CA LYS A 259 -30.45 -16.22 -8.81
C LYS A 259 -30.86 -17.36 -7.88
N ASP A 260 -30.12 -18.46 -7.93
CA ASP A 260 -30.43 -19.70 -7.21
C ASP A 260 -29.25 -20.12 -6.33
N ILE A 261 -29.49 -20.19 -5.02
CA ILE A 261 -28.51 -20.53 -3.99
C ILE A 261 -28.58 -22.01 -3.59
N ASN A 262 -29.16 -22.88 -4.43
CA ASN A 262 -29.19 -24.32 -4.16
C ASN A 262 -27.75 -24.92 -4.10
N PRO A 263 -27.55 -26.05 -3.40
CA PRO A 263 -26.23 -26.65 -3.23
C PRO A 263 -25.48 -26.99 -4.52
N LYS A 264 -26.18 -27.43 -5.58
CA LYS A 264 -25.56 -27.79 -6.87
C LYS A 264 -25.01 -26.56 -7.58
N SER A 265 -25.80 -25.48 -7.61
CA SER A 265 -25.38 -24.21 -8.20
C SER A 265 -24.17 -23.62 -7.47
N ILE A 266 -24.14 -23.74 -6.14
CA ILE A 266 -22.97 -23.32 -5.35
C ILE A 266 -21.74 -24.18 -5.66
N GLU A 267 -21.89 -25.50 -5.75
CA GLU A 267 -20.80 -26.41 -6.10
C GLU A 267 -20.22 -26.10 -7.50
N GLU A 268 -21.10 -25.84 -8.48
CA GLU A 268 -20.69 -25.43 -9.83
C GLU A 268 -19.92 -24.11 -9.81
N LYS A 269 -20.38 -23.11 -9.05
CA LYS A 269 -19.68 -21.83 -8.91
C LYS A 269 -18.34 -21.95 -8.20
N ARG A 270 -18.23 -22.83 -7.20
CA ARG A 270 -16.95 -23.16 -6.56
C ARG A 270 -15.96 -23.77 -7.55
N LYS A 271 -16.42 -24.72 -8.38
CA LYS A 271 -15.58 -25.31 -9.45
C LYS A 271 -15.15 -24.26 -10.48
N GLN A 272 -16.04 -23.34 -10.85
CA GLN A 272 -15.70 -22.22 -11.74
C GLN A 272 -14.64 -21.31 -11.12
N PHE A 273 -14.79 -20.96 -9.83
CA PHE A 273 -13.81 -20.16 -9.09
C PHE A 273 -12.42 -20.82 -9.07
N LEU A 274 -12.32 -22.07 -8.63
CA LEU A 274 -11.04 -22.78 -8.61
C LEU A 274 -10.42 -22.92 -10.00
N SER A 275 -11.25 -23.15 -11.04
CA SER A 275 -10.77 -23.22 -12.43
C SER A 275 -10.26 -21.88 -12.94
N PHE A 276 -10.91 -20.78 -12.56
CA PHE A 276 -10.43 -19.43 -12.85
C PHE A 276 -9.07 -19.20 -12.19
N LEU A 277 -8.93 -19.50 -10.90
CA LEU A 277 -7.68 -19.32 -10.16
C LEU A 277 -6.52 -20.11 -10.79
N VAL A 278 -6.72 -21.39 -11.12
CA VAL A 278 -5.69 -22.21 -11.79
C VAL A 278 -5.25 -21.61 -13.13
N LYS A 279 -6.16 -20.98 -13.87
CA LYS A 279 -5.90 -20.44 -15.21
C LYS A 279 -5.29 -19.04 -15.20
N ASP A 280 -5.72 -18.18 -14.28
CA ASP A 280 -5.42 -16.74 -14.32
C ASP A 280 -4.55 -16.28 -13.14
N THR A 281 -3.69 -17.13 -12.59
CA THR A 281 -2.75 -16.73 -11.52
C THR A 281 -1.30 -17.10 -11.80
N SER A 282 -0.38 -16.46 -11.10
CA SER A 282 1.04 -16.82 -11.08
C SER A 282 1.36 -18.06 -10.22
N VAL A 283 0.41 -18.50 -9.37
CA VAL A 283 0.51 -19.64 -8.43
C VAL A 283 -0.29 -20.88 -8.88
N GLN A 284 -0.42 -21.04 -10.20
CA GLN A 284 -1.22 -22.10 -10.83
C GLN A 284 -0.89 -23.53 -10.34
N LYS A 285 0.35 -23.80 -9.92
CA LYS A 285 0.78 -25.14 -9.47
C LYS A 285 0.11 -25.53 -8.15
N ASP A 286 0.19 -24.66 -7.15
CA ASP A 286 -0.40 -24.89 -5.83
C ASP A 286 -1.91 -24.89 -5.90
N LEU A 287 -2.49 -23.99 -6.70
CA LEU A 287 -3.94 -23.98 -6.95
C LEU A 287 -4.44 -25.24 -7.66
N SER A 288 -3.61 -25.89 -8.50
CA SER A 288 -3.97 -27.17 -9.11
C SER A 288 -4.04 -28.29 -8.07
N VAL A 289 -3.18 -28.26 -7.04
CA VAL A 289 -3.25 -29.19 -5.90
C VAL A 289 -4.56 -28.99 -5.13
N ILE A 290 -4.89 -27.73 -4.83
CA ILE A 290 -6.12 -27.34 -4.12
C ILE A 290 -7.37 -27.76 -4.92
N GLN A 291 -7.40 -27.46 -6.22
CA GLN A 291 -8.50 -27.83 -7.10
C GLN A 291 -8.72 -29.34 -7.12
N ASN A 292 -7.64 -30.12 -7.26
CA ASN A 292 -7.71 -31.58 -7.27
C ASN A 292 -8.21 -32.16 -5.94
N TYR A 293 -7.82 -31.58 -4.81
CA TYR A 293 -8.32 -31.99 -3.49
C TYR A 293 -9.85 -31.87 -3.40
N TYR A 294 -10.40 -30.74 -3.84
CA TYR A 294 -11.85 -30.49 -3.82
C TYR A 294 -12.65 -31.20 -4.91
N LEU A 295 -12.02 -32.03 -5.75
CA LEU A 295 -12.75 -32.96 -6.63
C LEU A 295 -13.34 -34.15 -5.85
N THR A 296 -12.71 -34.53 -4.74
CA THR A 296 -13.07 -35.73 -3.96
C THR A 296 -13.45 -35.43 -2.52
N HIS A 297 -13.20 -34.21 -2.03
CA HIS A 297 -13.52 -33.78 -0.67
C HIS A 297 -14.51 -32.63 -0.67
N GLN A 298 -15.44 -32.65 0.28
CA GLN A 298 -16.29 -31.48 0.54
C GLN A 298 -15.49 -30.43 1.32
N PRO A 299 -15.68 -29.13 1.05
CA PRO A 299 -15.09 -28.09 1.87
C PRO A 299 -15.49 -28.17 3.33
N SER A 300 -14.53 -27.90 4.18
CA SER A 300 -14.66 -27.65 5.60
C SER A 300 -13.97 -26.34 5.94
N GLU A 301 -14.26 -25.83 7.14
CA GLU A 301 -13.55 -24.68 7.71
C GLU A 301 -12.21 -25.09 8.35
N GLU A 302 -11.89 -26.39 8.34
CA GLU A 302 -10.62 -26.90 8.82
C GLU A 302 -9.54 -26.76 7.74
N SER A 303 -8.36 -26.28 8.13
CA SER A 303 -7.20 -26.21 7.25
C SER A 303 -6.76 -27.61 6.81
N VAL A 304 -6.58 -27.77 5.51
CA VAL A 304 -6.01 -28.97 4.88
C VAL A 304 -4.55 -28.71 4.58
N THR A 305 -3.68 -29.66 4.89
CA THR A 305 -2.23 -29.54 4.62
C THR A 305 -1.77 -30.61 3.63
N VAL A 306 -1.07 -30.17 2.58
CA VAL A 306 -0.42 -31.02 1.58
C VAL A 306 1.02 -30.54 1.39
N GLY A 307 1.99 -31.23 1.99
CA GLY A 307 3.38 -30.77 1.99
C GLY A 307 3.55 -29.50 2.83
N ASN A 308 4.16 -28.47 2.26
CA ASN A 308 4.30 -27.14 2.86
C ASN A 308 3.10 -26.21 2.61
N LEU A 309 2.13 -26.65 1.80
CA LEU A 309 0.94 -25.88 1.46
C LEU A 309 -0.19 -26.22 2.43
N SER A 310 -0.74 -25.21 3.10
CA SER A 310 -2.00 -25.31 3.86
C SER A 310 -3.08 -24.47 3.21
N PHE A 311 -4.34 -24.93 3.20
CA PHE A 311 -5.43 -24.21 2.58
C PHE A 311 -6.81 -24.60 3.11
N TYR A 312 -7.77 -23.69 2.94
CA TYR A 312 -9.18 -23.91 3.25
C TYR A 312 -10.04 -22.93 2.46
N ILE A 313 -11.30 -23.31 2.19
CA ILE A 313 -12.22 -22.49 1.40
C ILE A 313 -13.55 -22.28 2.12
N PHE A 314 -13.92 -21.02 2.33
CA PHE A 314 -15.23 -20.64 2.82
C PHE A 314 -16.20 -20.38 1.68
N THR A 315 -17.47 -20.58 1.97
CA THR A 315 -18.57 -20.17 1.10
C THR A 315 -19.54 -19.32 1.89
N HIS A 316 -19.68 -18.06 1.50
CA HIS A 316 -20.67 -17.15 2.05
C HIS A 316 -21.84 -17.00 1.08
N LYS A 317 -23.07 -16.96 1.63
CA LYS A 317 -24.31 -16.97 0.84
C LYS A 317 -25.15 -15.77 1.21
N ASN A 318 -25.36 -14.89 0.24
CA ASN A 318 -26.24 -13.73 0.37
C ASN A 318 -27.39 -13.81 -0.63
N LYS A 319 -28.43 -13.00 -0.41
CA LYS A 319 -29.56 -12.96 -1.34
C LYS A 319 -29.09 -12.38 -2.68
N GLY A 320 -29.02 -13.23 -3.71
CA GLY A 320 -28.60 -12.83 -5.06
C GLY A 320 -27.11 -13.00 -5.34
N GLU A 321 -26.32 -13.51 -4.38
CA GLU A 321 -24.88 -13.59 -4.47
C GLU A 321 -24.31 -14.78 -3.70
N VAL A 322 -23.25 -15.39 -4.25
CA VAL A 322 -22.39 -16.33 -3.52
C VAL A 322 -20.94 -15.85 -3.60
N SER A 323 -20.26 -15.92 -2.46
CA SER A 323 -18.86 -15.53 -2.33
C SER A 323 -18.04 -16.73 -1.88
N PHE A 324 -16.87 -16.90 -2.47
CA PHE A 324 -15.88 -17.88 -2.05
C PHE A 324 -14.64 -17.18 -1.55
N ARG A 325 -14.11 -17.63 -0.42
CA ARG A 325 -12.82 -17.16 0.11
C ARG A 325 -11.90 -18.34 0.26
N LEU A 326 -10.87 -18.43 -0.57
CA LEU A 326 -9.81 -19.43 -0.46
C LEU A 326 -8.62 -18.77 0.22
N VAL A 327 -8.19 -19.32 1.35
CA VAL A 327 -6.94 -18.94 2.00
C VAL A 327 -5.94 -20.06 1.73
N MET A 328 -4.76 -19.71 1.23
CA MET A 328 -3.64 -20.63 1.09
C MET A 328 -2.37 -20.05 1.70
N THR A 329 -1.59 -20.89 2.35
CA THR A 329 -0.33 -20.51 3.01
C THR A 329 0.77 -21.47 2.57
N GLU A 330 1.89 -20.92 2.12
CA GLU A 330 3.13 -21.67 1.88
C GLU A 330 4.06 -21.51 3.09
N ASN A 331 4.19 -22.56 3.88
CA ASN A 331 5.02 -22.56 5.09
C ASN A 331 6.45 -23.03 4.76
N ASN A 332 7.30 -22.08 4.36
CA ASN A 332 8.67 -22.34 3.93
C ASN A 332 9.71 -22.15 5.04
N ASN A 333 9.37 -21.41 6.10
CA ASN A 333 10.25 -21.07 7.20
C ASN A 333 9.60 -21.39 8.56
N PRO A 334 9.98 -22.50 9.21
CA PRO A 334 9.40 -22.91 10.49
C PRO A 334 9.85 -22.04 11.67
N LYS A 335 10.73 -21.04 11.45
CA LYS A 335 11.15 -20.10 12.50
C LYS A 335 10.45 -18.76 12.39
N GLN A 336 9.48 -18.61 11.48
CA GLN A 336 8.60 -17.43 11.38
C GLN A 336 7.19 -17.81 11.83
N GLU A 337 7.04 -18.15 13.11
CA GLU A 337 5.77 -18.57 13.70
C GLU A 337 4.97 -17.40 14.28
N GLU A 338 5.63 -16.26 14.57
CA GLU A 338 5.01 -15.06 15.13
C GLU A 338 5.53 -13.76 14.49
N ASN A 339 4.83 -12.65 14.76
CA ASN A 339 5.11 -11.33 14.19
C ASN A 339 6.55 -10.85 14.43
N TRP A 340 7.10 -11.05 15.63
CA TRP A 340 8.48 -10.66 15.95
C TRP A 340 9.50 -11.38 15.08
N ASP A 341 9.28 -12.67 14.82
CA ASP A 341 10.15 -13.47 13.95
C ASP A 341 10.06 -13.02 12.49
N ILE A 342 8.89 -12.50 12.07
CA ILE A 342 8.70 -11.87 10.77
C ILE A 342 9.46 -10.54 10.72
N VAL A 343 9.29 -9.65 11.70
CA VAL A 343 9.95 -8.32 11.77
C VAL A 343 11.48 -8.47 11.72
N THR A 344 12.03 -9.39 12.50
CA THR A 344 13.47 -9.67 12.58
C THR A 344 14.01 -10.54 11.45
N ARG A 345 13.14 -10.96 10.50
CA ARG A 345 13.48 -11.78 9.34
C ARG A 345 14.18 -13.09 9.72
N LYS A 346 13.79 -13.71 10.83
CA LYS A 346 14.42 -14.91 11.40
C LYS A 346 14.45 -16.05 10.38
N LYS A 347 15.58 -16.76 10.30
CA LYS A 347 15.87 -17.84 9.32
C LYS A 347 16.25 -19.13 9.99
#